data_AF-A0A497QDJ6-F1
#
_entry.id   AF-A0A497QDJ6-F1
#
_cell.length_a   1.000
_cell.length_b   1.000
_cell.length_c   1.000
_cell.angle_alpha   90.00
_cell.angle_beta   90.00
_cell.angle_gamma   90.00
#
_symmetry.space_group_name_H-M   'P 1'
#
loop_
_entity.id
_entity.type
_entity.pdbx_description
1 polymer ?
#
loop_
_entity_poly.entity_id
_entity_poly.type
_entity_poly.pdbx_seq_one_letter_code
_entity_poly.pdbx_strand_id
1 'polypeptide(L)'
;DEAIPPVKKLRQKLDEFAARVPIWSLTLFTVDGYIIAHRAASERIPDGIEMAISSMSAGLITISEDFIRMIDASKTFRSVLVDSVDEAGVLNFSILLGTVADNVLLSCIFPRTTQLGLITFELETLGNEIRETIREWDVKLHSETMT
;
A
#
# COMPACT_ATOMS: atom_id res chain seq x y z
N ASP A 1 -21.63 -8.22 15.23
CA ASP A 1 -20.73 -7.06 15.34
C ASP A 1 -19.44 -7.36 14.63
N GLU A 2 -19.29 -6.84 13.40
CA GLU A 2 -18.01 -6.92 12.68
C GLU A 2 -17.00 -6.02 13.40
N ALA A 3 -15.89 -6.60 13.87
CA ALA A 3 -14.86 -5.83 14.53
C ALA A 3 -14.32 -4.76 13.58
N ILE A 4 -14.38 -3.51 14.03
CA ILE A 4 -13.88 -2.36 13.26
C ILE A 4 -12.35 -2.52 13.11
N PRO A 5 -11.78 -2.41 11.89
CA PRO A 5 -10.33 -2.47 11.70
C PRO A 5 -9.62 -1.46 12.61
N PRO A 6 -8.34 -1.68 12.99
CA PRO A 6 -7.57 -0.76 13.84
C PRO A 6 -7.14 0.52 13.09
N VAL A 7 -8.08 1.17 12.39
CA VAL A 7 -7.91 2.31 11.48
C VAL A 7 -7.10 3.43 12.12
N LYS A 8 -7.34 3.75 13.40
CA LYS A 8 -6.61 4.81 14.10
C LYS A 8 -5.11 4.50 14.25
N LYS A 9 -4.76 3.26 14.63
CA LYS A 9 -3.37 2.80 14.79
C LYS A 9 -2.68 2.74 13.42
N LEU A 10 -3.39 2.27 12.39
CA LEU A 10 -2.87 2.22 11.03
C LEU A 10 -2.62 3.63 10.46
N ARG A 11 -3.56 4.57 10.64
CA ARG A 11 -3.38 5.98 10.23
C ARG A 11 -2.17 6.62 10.90
N GLN A 12 -2.00 6.41 12.21
CA GLN A 12 -0.83 6.90 12.94
C GLN A 12 0.48 6.39 12.33
N LYS A 13 0.57 5.11 11.96
CA LYS A 13 1.75 4.55 11.29
C LYS A 13 2.02 5.19 9.92
N LEU A 14 0.97 5.47 9.15
CA LEU A 14 1.11 6.20 7.88
C LEU A 14 1.62 7.63 8.11
N ASP A 15 1.16 8.30 9.17
CA ASP A 15 1.62 9.65 9.54
C ASP A 15 3.09 9.65 9.97
N GLU A 16 3.50 8.69 10.80
CA GLU A 16 4.89 8.51 11.24
C GLU A 16 5.84 8.20 10.07
N PHE A 17 5.38 7.45 9.07
CA PHE A 17 6.12 7.25 7.84
C PHE A 17 6.24 8.55 7.04
N ALA A 18 5.13 9.24 6.81
CA ALA A 18 5.07 10.47 6.00
C ALA A 18 5.91 11.60 6.60
N ALA A 19 6.14 11.59 7.92
CA ALA A 19 7.02 12.54 8.59
C ALA A 19 8.51 12.30 8.34
N ARG A 20 8.92 11.06 7.99
CA ARG A 20 10.33 10.66 7.83
C ARG A 20 10.76 10.56 6.37
N VAL A 21 9.83 10.24 5.48
CA VAL A 21 10.11 9.93 4.08
C VAL A 21 9.39 10.91 3.18
N PRO A 22 10.07 11.60 2.24
CA PRO A 22 9.40 12.51 1.32
C PRO A 22 8.49 11.74 0.36
N ILE A 23 7.20 11.79 0.63
CA ILE A 23 6.14 11.16 -0.16
C ILE A 23 5.02 12.14 -0.44
N TRP A 24 4.18 11.82 -1.41
CA TRP A 24 2.94 12.55 -1.67
C TRP A 24 1.73 11.87 -1.07
N SER A 25 1.67 10.53 -1.11
CA SER A 25 0.54 9.79 -0.52
C SER A 25 0.89 8.36 -0.11
N LEU A 26 0.21 7.85 0.91
CA LEU A 26 0.07 6.43 1.21
C LEU A 26 -1.39 6.03 1.21
N THR A 27 -1.70 4.87 0.62
CA THR A 27 -3.04 4.28 0.70
C THR A 27 -2.94 2.81 1.04
N LEU A 28 -3.59 2.42 2.14
CA LEU A 28 -3.72 1.06 2.61
C LEU A 28 -5.14 0.56 2.32
N PHE A 29 -5.27 -0.56 1.62
CA PHE A 29 -6.55 -1.08 1.16
C PHE A 29 -6.52 -2.60 1.02
N THR A 30 -7.70 -3.22 1.01
CA THR A 30 -7.82 -4.66 0.79
C THR A 30 -7.65 -4.99 -0.69
N VAL A 31 -7.37 -6.26 -1.01
CA VAL A 31 -7.35 -6.76 -2.40
C VAL A 31 -8.69 -6.54 -3.14
N ASP A 32 -9.80 -6.46 -2.40
CA ASP A 32 -11.14 -6.16 -2.94
C ASP A 32 -11.39 -4.64 -3.15
N GLY A 33 -10.40 -3.80 -2.85
CA GLY A 33 -10.45 -2.36 -3.09
C GLY A 33 -11.04 -1.53 -1.93
N TYR A 34 -11.32 -2.13 -0.77
CA TYR A 34 -11.80 -1.39 0.41
C TYR A 34 -10.67 -0.58 1.04
N ILE A 35 -10.85 0.74 1.15
CA ILE A 35 -9.86 1.64 1.74
C ILE A 35 -9.87 1.51 3.26
N ILE A 36 -8.73 1.08 3.83
CA ILE A 36 -8.55 0.94 5.27
C ILE A 36 -8.04 2.26 5.87
N ALA A 37 -7.01 2.84 5.26
CA ALA A 37 -6.41 4.09 5.69
C ALA A 37 -5.75 4.82 4.51
N HIS A 38 -5.80 6.14 4.54
CA HIS A 38 -5.18 6.99 3.53
C HIS A 38 -4.50 8.17 4.21
N ARG A 39 -3.35 8.56 3.66
CA ARG A 39 -2.62 9.77 4.03
C ARG A 39 -2.23 10.53 2.76
N ALA A 40 -2.79 11.71 2.57
CA ALA A 40 -2.28 12.71 1.63
C ALA A 40 -1.26 13.59 2.36
N ALA A 41 0.00 13.56 1.93
CA ALA A 41 1.11 14.32 2.49
C ALA A 41 1.53 15.51 1.60
N SER A 42 0.90 15.69 0.45
CA SER A 42 1.16 16.78 -0.49
C SER A 42 -0.14 17.36 -1.03
N GLU A 43 -0.17 18.69 -1.23
CA GLU A 43 -1.25 19.41 -1.91
C GLU A 43 -1.41 19.01 -3.39
N ARG A 44 -0.42 18.31 -3.96
CA ARG A 44 -0.49 17.77 -5.33
C ARG A 44 -1.46 16.60 -5.47
N ILE A 45 -1.83 15.98 -4.35
CA ILE A 45 -2.73 14.84 -4.34
C ILE A 45 -4.17 15.35 -4.41
N PRO A 46 -4.93 15.01 -5.46
CA PRO A 46 -6.33 15.38 -5.55
C PRO A 46 -7.19 14.56 -4.59
N ASP A 47 -8.34 15.11 -4.22
CA ASP A 47 -9.35 14.39 -3.44
C ASP A 47 -9.78 13.10 -4.19
N GLY A 48 -9.95 12.01 -3.44
CA GLY A 48 -10.40 10.73 -3.98
C GLY A 48 -9.33 9.91 -4.71
N ILE A 49 -8.05 10.31 -4.64
CA ILE A 49 -6.95 9.55 -5.26
C ILE A 49 -6.92 8.10 -4.76
N GLU A 50 -7.30 7.86 -3.51
CA GLU A 50 -7.31 6.55 -2.87
C GLU A 50 -8.24 5.56 -3.59
N MET A 51 -9.38 6.05 -4.07
CA MET A 51 -10.35 5.26 -4.84
C MET A 51 -9.81 4.92 -6.23
N ALA A 52 -9.15 5.88 -6.88
CA ALA A 52 -8.53 5.67 -8.18
C ALA A 52 -7.38 4.65 -8.08
N ILE A 53 -6.53 4.77 -7.06
CA ILE A 53 -5.43 3.85 -6.77
C ILE A 53 -5.97 2.45 -6.50
N SER A 54 -6.96 2.28 -5.62
CA SER A 54 -7.45 0.95 -5.28
C SER A 54 -8.06 0.25 -6.51
N SER A 55 -8.80 1.00 -7.32
CA SER A 55 -9.39 0.51 -8.57
C SER A 55 -8.31 0.09 -9.59
N MET A 56 -7.27 0.91 -9.77
CA MET A 56 -6.14 0.60 -10.66
C MET A 56 -5.37 -0.64 -10.17
N SER A 57 -5.20 -0.76 -8.86
CA SER A 57 -4.36 -1.78 -8.23
C SER A 57 -4.88 -3.20 -8.45
N ALA A 58 -6.20 -3.40 -8.43
CA ALA A 58 -6.80 -4.70 -8.68
C ALA A 58 -6.36 -5.28 -10.04
N GLY A 59 -6.47 -4.48 -11.11
CA GLY A 59 -6.06 -4.90 -12.45
C GLY A 59 -4.56 -5.16 -12.55
N LEU A 60 -3.73 -4.26 -12.03
CA LEU A 60 -2.26 -4.42 -12.08
C LEU A 60 -1.79 -5.67 -11.35
N ILE A 61 -2.36 -5.97 -10.18
CA ILE A 61 -1.97 -7.12 -9.37
C ILE A 61 -2.38 -8.41 -10.06
N THR A 62 -3.63 -8.54 -10.50
CA THR A 62 -4.10 -9.76 -11.19
C THR A 62 -3.25 -10.06 -12.41
N ILE A 63 -2.99 -9.06 -13.26
CA ILE A 63 -2.14 -9.23 -14.45
C ILE A 63 -0.72 -9.64 -14.05
N SER A 64 -0.16 -9.01 -13.02
CA SER A 64 1.19 -9.32 -12.54
C SER A 64 1.29 -10.73 -11.98
N GLU A 65 0.32 -11.17 -11.18
CA GLU A 65 0.26 -12.52 -10.62
C GLU A 65 0.15 -13.59 -11.70
N ASP A 66 -0.71 -13.37 -12.69
CA ASP A 66 -0.86 -14.28 -13.82
C ASP A 66 0.43 -14.39 -14.63
N PHE A 67 1.07 -13.26 -14.93
CA PHE A 67 2.32 -13.24 -15.67
C PHE A 67 3.47 -13.91 -14.90
N ILE A 68 3.55 -13.68 -13.59
CA ILE A 68 4.52 -14.36 -12.71
C ILE A 68 4.30 -15.87 -12.74
N ARG A 69 3.05 -16.34 -12.59
CA ARG A 69 2.72 -17.77 -12.62
C ARG A 69 3.03 -18.43 -13.97
N MET A 70 2.86 -17.69 -15.07
CA MET A 70 3.24 -18.16 -16.40
C MET A 70 4.76 -18.38 -16.55
N ILE A 71 5.57 -17.52 -15.93
CA ILE A 71 7.04 -17.63 -15.98
C ILE A 71 7.54 -18.70 -14.98
N ASP A 72 7.05 -18.63 -13.74
CA ASP A 72 7.42 -19.53 -12.65
C ASP A 72 6.28 -19.61 -11.61
N ALA A 73 5.53 -20.71 -11.65
CA ALA A 73 4.40 -20.96 -10.76
C ALA A 73 4.77 -21.06 -9.26
N SER A 74 6.07 -21.15 -8.92
CA SER A 74 6.53 -21.15 -7.52
C SER A 74 6.71 -19.74 -6.94
N LYS A 75 6.63 -18.70 -7.77
CA LYS A 75 6.82 -17.31 -7.35
C LYS A 75 5.49 -16.61 -7.08
N THR A 76 5.53 -15.60 -6.24
CA THR A 76 4.38 -14.80 -5.84
C THR A 76 4.61 -13.34 -6.17
N PHE A 77 3.52 -12.59 -6.34
CA PHE A 77 3.58 -11.15 -6.48
C PHE A 77 4.14 -10.49 -5.20
N ARG A 78 5.03 -9.52 -5.40
CA ARG A 78 5.58 -8.69 -4.31
C ARG A 78 5.14 -7.24 -4.47
N SER A 79 5.42 -6.66 -5.62
CA SER A 79 5.18 -5.25 -5.88
C SER A 79 5.21 -4.92 -7.37
N VAL A 80 4.61 -3.80 -7.74
CA VAL A 80 4.69 -3.16 -9.05
C VAL A 80 5.07 -1.69 -8.88
N LEU A 81 5.95 -1.19 -9.76
CA LEU A 81 6.35 0.21 -9.84
C LEU A 81 5.75 0.80 -11.12
N VAL A 82 5.08 1.95 -10.99
CA VAL A 82 4.55 2.73 -12.11
C VAL A 82 5.21 4.10 -12.10
N ASP A 83 5.97 4.40 -13.14
CA ASP A 83 6.65 5.68 -13.29
C ASP A 83 5.84 6.63 -14.17
N SER A 84 5.68 7.87 -13.71
CA SER A 84 5.17 8.98 -14.50
C SER A 84 6.32 9.78 -15.06
N VAL A 85 6.33 9.99 -16.38
CA VAL A 85 7.26 10.87 -17.07
C VAL A 85 6.53 12.09 -17.63
N ASP A 86 7.26 13.19 -17.80
CA ASP A 86 6.77 14.34 -18.57
C ASP A 86 6.93 14.13 -20.09
N GLU A 87 6.55 15.14 -20.88
CA GLU A 87 6.66 15.11 -22.35
C GLU A 87 8.10 14.95 -22.86
N ALA A 88 9.09 15.34 -22.04
CA ALA A 88 10.51 15.20 -22.36
C ALA A 88 11.07 13.83 -21.91
N GLY A 89 10.23 12.95 -21.34
CA GLY A 89 10.63 11.63 -20.83
C GLY A 89 11.33 11.70 -19.47
N VAL A 90 11.28 12.83 -18.77
CA VAL A 90 11.89 12.98 -17.45
C VAL A 90 10.93 12.44 -16.39
N LEU A 91 11.44 11.56 -15.53
CA LEU A 91 10.69 11.04 -14.38
C LEU A 91 10.15 12.21 -13.54
N ASN A 92 8.87 12.17 -13.22
CA ASN A 92 8.16 13.17 -12.43
C ASN A 92 7.87 12.61 -11.03
N PHE A 93 7.16 11.48 -10.98
CA PHE A 93 6.84 10.76 -9.75
C PHE A 93 6.67 9.28 -10.05
N SER A 94 6.64 8.49 -8.99
CA SER A 94 6.43 7.06 -9.08
C SER A 94 5.33 6.62 -8.10
N ILE A 95 4.66 5.53 -8.45
CA ILE A 95 3.71 4.82 -7.61
C ILE A 95 4.30 3.43 -7.37
N LEU A 96 4.63 3.12 -6.12
CA LEU A 96 4.97 1.77 -5.72
C LEU A 96 3.77 1.15 -5.01
N LEU A 97 3.30 0.03 -5.55
CA LEU A 97 2.21 -0.77 -5.02
C LEU A 97 2.75 -2.13 -4.61
N GLY A 98 2.43 -2.62 -3.42
CA GLY A 98 2.84 -3.94 -2.99
C GLY A 98 1.99 -4.52 -1.88
N THR A 99 2.17 -5.82 -1.65
CA THR A 99 1.49 -6.56 -0.59
C THR A 99 2.21 -6.34 0.74
N VAL A 100 1.46 -5.99 1.79
CA VAL A 100 2.02 -5.78 3.13
C VAL A 100 1.55 -6.84 4.13
N ALA A 101 0.33 -7.33 3.99
CA ALA A 101 -0.20 -8.46 4.75
C ALA A 101 -1.15 -9.29 3.85
N ASP A 102 -1.62 -10.43 4.36
CA ASP A 102 -2.58 -11.26 3.65
C ASP A 102 -3.82 -10.41 3.32
N ASN A 103 -4.18 -10.38 2.02
CA ASN A 103 -5.30 -9.59 1.49
C ASN A 103 -5.20 -8.06 1.69
N VAL A 104 -4.03 -7.52 2.06
CA VAL A 104 -3.84 -6.08 2.28
C VAL A 104 -2.67 -5.54 1.47
N LEU A 105 -2.94 -4.45 0.76
CA LEU A 105 -2.06 -3.77 -0.17
C LEU A 105 -1.75 -2.37 0.32
N LEU A 106 -0.54 -1.92 0.04
CA LEU A 106 -0.09 -0.56 0.30
C LEU A 106 0.39 0.06 -1.01
N SER A 107 -0.14 1.24 -1.33
CA SER A 107 0.45 2.11 -2.35
C SER A 107 1.18 3.28 -1.70
N CYS A 108 2.25 3.70 -2.37
CA CYS A 108 3.04 4.88 -2.02
C CYS A 108 3.28 5.69 -3.30
N ILE A 109 2.84 6.95 -3.30
CA ILE A 109 3.16 7.92 -4.35
C ILE A 109 4.28 8.80 -3.84
N PHE A 110 5.38 8.91 -4.59
CA PHE A 110 6.54 9.69 -4.18
C PHE A 110 7.17 10.47 -5.34
N PRO A 111 7.73 11.66 -5.08
CA PRO A 111 8.37 12.48 -6.10
C PRO A 111 9.66 11.81 -6.61
N ARG A 112 10.08 12.15 -7.82
CA ARG A 112 11.38 11.73 -8.39
C ARG A 112 12.59 12.02 -7.50
N THR A 113 12.48 12.99 -6.59
CA THR A 113 13.56 13.38 -5.69
C THR A 113 13.80 12.36 -4.59
N THR A 114 12.85 11.45 -4.36
CA THR A 114 12.97 10.40 -3.35
C THR A 114 13.57 9.15 -3.95
N GLN A 115 14.60 8.61 -3.30
CA GLN A 115 15.29 7.42 -3.77
C GLN A 115 14.42 6.17 -3.61
N LEU A 116 14.26 5.38 -4.68
CA LEU A 116 13.48 4.15 -4.65
C LEU A 116 13.97 3.17 -3.58
N GLY A 117 15.28 3.03 -3.40
CA GLY A 117 15.85 2.15 -2.36
C GLY A 117 15.41 2.53 -0.93
N LEU A 118 15.34 3.83 -0.63
CA LEU A 118 14.84 4.32 0.65
C LEU A 118 13.34 4.02 0.81
N ILE A 119 12.54 4.28 -0.24
CA ILE A 119 11.10 3.97 -0.22
C ILE A 119 10.88 2.49 0.04
N THR A 120 11.55 1.61 -0.70
CA THR A 120 11.39 0.16 -0.55
C THR A 120 11.75 -0.31 0.85
N PHE A 121 12.88 0.15 1.40
CA PHE A 121 13.31 -0.20 2.76
C PHE A 121 12.30 0.25 3.82
N GLU A 122 11.83 1.50 3.75
CA GLU A 122 10.89 2.03 4.72
C GLU A 122 9.50 1.37 4.60
N LEU A 123 9.06 1.04 3.37
CA LEU A 123 7.79 0.33 3.15
C LEU A 123 7.84 -1.11 3.65
N GLU A 124 8.98 -1.78 3.56
CA GLU A 124 9.16 -3.09 4.18
C GLU A 124 9.02 -3.02 5.70
N THR A 125 9.64 -2.02 6.32
CA THR A 125 9.53 -1.77 7.76
C THR A 125 8.08 -1.49 8.16
N LEU A 126 7.43 -0.55 7.47
CA LEU A 126 6.02 -0.22 7.69
C LEU A 126 5.10 -1.44 7.43
N GLY A 127 5.38 -2.23 6.41
CA GLY A 127 4.61 -3.43 6.07
C GLY A 127 4.64 -4.48 7.19
N ASN A 128 5.79 -4.67 7.83
CA ASN A 128 5.91 -5.56 9.00
C ASN A 128 5.07 -5.06 10.18
N GLU A 129 5.12 -3.77 10.47
CA GLU A 129 4.34 -3.17 11.55
C GLU A 129 2.82 -3.20 11.31
N ILE A 130 2.40 -3.01 10.05
CA ILE A 130 1.00 -3.15 9.63
C ILE A 130 0.54 -4.58 9.81
N ARG A 131 1.35 -5.56 9.38
CA ARG A 131 1.05 -7.00 9.52
C ARG A 131 0.87 -7.40 10.98
N GLU A 132 1.73 -6.92 11.88
CA GLU A 132 1.59 -7.13 13.32
C GLU A 132 0.27 -6.55 13.84
N THR A 133 -0.06 -5.32 13.42
CA THR A 133 -1.30 -4.65 13.82
C THR A 133 -2.56 -5.40 13.35
N ILE A 134 -2.53 -5.97 12.14
CA ILE A 134 -3.63 -6.78 11.60
C ILE A 134 -3.74 -8.12 12.32
N ARG A 135 -2.62 -8.81 12.57
CA ARG A 135 -2.63 -10.09 13.31
C ARG A 135 -3.19 -9.95 14.72
N GLU A 136 -2.84 -8.88 15.43
CA GLU A 136 -3.42 -8.58 16.76
C GLU A 136 -4.95 -8.44 16.70
N TRP A 137 -5.48 -7.91 15.61
CA TRP A 137 -6.92 -7.75 15.39
C TRP A 137 -7.60 -9.09 15.08
N ASP A 138 -7.02 -9.91 14.18
CA ASP A 138 -7.53 -11.24 13.86
C ASP A 138 -7.59 -12.14 15.11
N VAL A 139 -6.59 -12.08 15.99
CA VAL A 139 -6.56 -12.85 17.24
C VAL A 139 -7.68 -12.42 18.19
N LYS A 140 -7.98 -11.12 18.29
CA LYS A 140 -9.08 -10.62 19.12
C LYS A 140 -10.45 -11.09 18.62
N LEU A 141 -10.67 -11.04 17.31
CA LEU A 141 -11.88 -11.57 16.66
C LEU A 141 -12.15 -13.04 17.01
N HIS A 142 -11.12 -13.89 16.93
CA HIS A 142 -11.25 -15.31 17.26
C HIS A 142 -11.55 -15.53 18.75
N SER A 143 -11.03 -14.69 19.64
CA SER A 143 -11.32 -14.79 21.07
C SER A 143 -12.75 -14.36 21.43
N GLU A 144 -13.33 -13.40 20.70
CA GLU A 144 -14.68 -12.88 20.93
C GLU A 144 -15.78 -13.77 20.32
N THR A 145 -15.44 -14.57 19.31
CA THR A 145 -16.38 -15.52 18.68
C THR A 145 -16.44 -16.90 19.36
N MET A 146 -15.52 -17.17 20.29
CA MET A 146 -15.46 -18.43 21.05
C MET A 146 -16.17 -18.37 22.42
N THR A 147 -16.92 -17.30 22.69
CA THR A 147 -17.79 -17.13 23.87
C THR A 147 -19.25 -17.02 23.46
#